data_AF-A0A814IN75-F1
#
_entry.id   AF-A0A814IN75-F1
#
_cell.length_a   1.000
_cell.length_b   1.000
_cell.length_c   1.000
_cell.angle_alpha   90.00
_cell.angle_beta   90.00
_cell.angle_gamma   90.00
#
_symmetry.space_group_name_H-M   'P 1'
#
loop_
_entity.id
_entity.type
_entity.pdbx_description
1 polymer ?
#
loop_
_entity_poly.entity_id
_entity_poly.type
_entity_poly.pdbx_seq_one_letter_code
_entity_poly.pdbx_strand_id
1 'polypeptide(L)'
;MELNAITTPRIRRRYADDSIIVYLDILIDEVNLAQLSHFGFSIKPFTDQNECIDFITHLQDQKVFCFIIDQLVENNILFLSHWPLVASIYVICTDKQFHKHWTKDYPKIRGASGDLLLLTEALKRNLQMVYRNATPVTILAPVTSSEPINNLNSMFMYCELLKETFLEMNYGEQAKCALIDYCKCEYADNEATLRVIDEFDRDYAKYSPTWWYTRDSFVYRMLNKALRTHDLEVINKFGFFIKDLHHQLKNLHRTLSSGNFTVYRGQR
;
A
#
# COMPACT_ATOMS: atom_id res chain seq x y z
N MET A 1 -19.70 20.01 -40.96
CA MET A 1 -19.24 18.60 -40.96
C MET A 1 -17.74 18.67 -41.01
N GLU A 2 -16.97 18.28 -40.01
CA GLU A 2 -17.17 17.18 -39.06
C GLU A 2 -16.80 17.62 -37.62
N LEU A 3 -17.58 17.09 -36.67
CA LEU A 3 -17.30 17.12 -35.24
C LEU A 3 -16.52 15.86 -34.85
N ASN A 4 -15.66 16.04 -33.86
CA ASN A 4 -15.28 15.09 -32.81
C ASN A 4 -14.34 13.92 -33.17
N ALA A 5 -13.10 14.08 -32.71
CA ALA A 5 -12.47 13.05 -31.88
C ALA A 5 -12.01 13.71 -30.57
N ILE A 6 -12.92 13.80 -29.61
CA ILE A 6 -12.57 14.10 -28.22
C ILE A 6 -11.87 12.85 -27.71
N THR A 7 -10.54 12.87 -27.69
CA THR A 7 -9.72 11.93 -26.93
C THR A 7 -10.18 11.95 -25.48
N THR A 8 -10.89 10.91 -25.06
CA THR A 8 -11.17 10.62 -23.66
C THR A 8 -9.87 10.62 -22.86
N PRO A 9 -9.75 11.37 -21.75
CA PRO A 9 -8.58 11.27 -20.90
C PRO A 9 -8.54 9.85 -20.31
N ARG A 10 -7.44 9.12 -20.55
CA ARG A 10 -7.14 7.85 -19.91
C ARG A 10 -7.24 8.04 -18.39
N ILE A 11 -8.28 7.49 -17.78
CA ILE A 11 -8.48 7.50 -16.32
C ILE A 11 -7.26 6.81 -15.71
N ARG A 12 -6.41 7.59 -15.03
CA ARG A 12 -5.24 7.08 -14.30
C ARG A 12 -5.77 6.11 -13.24
N ARG A 13 -5.40 4.83 -13.33
CA ARG A 13 -5.76 3.82 -12.33
C ARG A 13 -5.04 4.19 -11.03
N ARG A 14 -5.77 4.71 -10.04
CA ARG A 14 -5.26 4.86 -8.67
C ARG A 14 -5.21 3.45 -8.08
N TYR A 15 -4.05 3.04 -7.57
CA TYR A 15 -3.94 1.78 -6.83
C TYR A 15 -4.27 2.04 -5.38
N ALA A 16 -4.99 1.15 -4.71
CA ALA A 16 -5.34 1.30 -3.31
C ALA A 16 -4.13 1.21 -2.35
N ASP A 17 -3.11 0.43 -2.72
CA ASP A 17 -1.92 0.19 -1.90
C ASP A 17 -0.68 0.94 -2.43
N ASP A 18 0.30 1.17 -1.55
CA ASP A 18 1.61 1.77 -1.88
C ASP A 18 2.58 0.81 -2.57
N SER A 19 2.18 -0.45 -2.70
CA SER A 19 3.03 -1.53 -3.17
C SER A 19 2.32 -2.34 -4.23
N ILE A 20 3.04 -2.68 -5.28
CA ILE A 20 2.58 -3.54 -6.38
C ILE A 20 3.52 -4.73 -6.47
N ILE A 21 2.93 -5.92 -6.62
CA ILE A 21 3.68 -7.15 -6.79
C ILE A 21 3.59 -7.56 -8.27
N VAL A 22 4.75 -7.76 -8.87
CA VAL A 22 4.93 -8.13 -10.27
C VAL A 22 5.49 -9.54 -10.31
N TYR A 23 4.96 -10.38 -11.21
CA TYR A 23 5.46 -11.73 -11.44
C TYR A 23 5.88 -11.85 -12.90
N LEU A 24 7.16 -12.11 -13.14
CA LEU A 24 7.74 -12.22 -14.48
C LEU A 24 8.17 -13.66 -14.76
N ASP A 25 7.53 -14.29 -15.73
CA ASP A 25 7.73 -15.69 -16.12
C ASP A 25 7.47 -15.84 -17.61
N ILE A 26 8.33 -16.56 -18.33
CA ILE A 26 8.17 -16.85 -19.77
C ILE A 26 6.85 -17.59 -20.03
N LEU A 27 6.47 -18.49 -19.12
CA LEU A 27 5.26 -19.31 -19.20
C LEU A 27 4.60 -19.30 -17.83
N ILE A 28 3.68 -18.35 -17.59
CA ILE A 28 3.03 -18.14 -16.29
C ILE A 28 2.68 -19.48 -15.64
N ASP A 29 3.44 -19.82 -14.59
CA ASP A 29 3.14 -20.96 -13.75
C ASP A 29 1.91 -20.64 -12.92
N GLU A 30 0.75 -21.12 -13.38
CA GLU A 30 -0.54 -20.95 -12.71
C GLU A 30 -0.52 -21.49 -11.28
N VAL A 31 0.32 -22.49 -10.96
CA VAL A 31 0.44 -23.05 -9.61
C VAL A 31 1.14 -22.05 -8.69
N ASN A 32 2.27 -21.48 -9.13
CA ASN A 32 2.97 -20.46 -8.36
C ASN A 32 2.12 -19.20 -8.20
N LEU A 33 1.44 -18.77 -9.27
CA LEU A 33 0.57 -17.61 -9.23
C LEU A 33 -0.61 -17.83 -8.27
N ALA A 34 -1.28 -18.99 -8.34
CA ALA A 34 -2.36 -19.34 -7.43
C ALA A 34 -1.90 -19.41 -5.97
N GLN A 35 -0.71 -19.96 -5.70
CA GLN A 35 -0.14 -19.99 -4.36
C GLN A 35 0.16 -18.57 -3.84
N LEU A 36 0.78 -17.72 -4.66
CA LEU A 36 1.04 -16.33 -4.26
C LEU A 36 -0.26 -15.54 -4.04
N SER A 37 -1.28 -15.75 -4.87
CA SER A 37 -2.61 -15.17 -4.67
C SER A 37 -3.29 -15.69 -3.40
N HIS A 38 -3.10 -16.97 -3.05
CA HIS A 38 -3.61 -17.54 -1.80
C HIS A 38 -3.02 -16.84 -0.56
N PHE A 39 -1.79 -16.34 -0.64
CA PHE A 39 -1.19 -15.55 0.44
C PHE A 39 -1.74 -14.12 0.57
N GLY A 40 -2.70 -13.75 -0.28
CA GLY A 40 -3.45 -12.50 -0.23
C GLY A 40 -2.84 -11.34 -0.99
N PHE A 41 -1.96 -11.66 -1.93
CA PHE A 41 -1.32 -10.67 -2.79
C PHE A 41 -2.11 -10.47 -4.08
N SER A 42 -2.29 -9.20 -4.47
CA SER A 42 -2.68 -8.87 -5.83
C SER A 42 -1.41 -8.81 -6.67
N ILE A 43 -1.32 -9.71 -7.65
CA ILE A 43 -0.12 -9.92 -8.45
C ILE A 43 -0.44 -9.59 -9.89
N LYS A 44 0.46 -8.85 -10.53
CA LYS A 44 0.39 -8.57 -11.96
C LYS A 44 1.39 -9.48 -12.69
N PRO A 45 0.91 -10.56 -13.35
CA PRO A 45 1.78 -11.44 -14.10
C PRO A 45 2.13 -10.82 -15.46
N PHE A 46 3.35 -11.09 -15.93
CA PHE A 46 3.85 -10.69 -17.23
C PHE A 46 4.62 -11.85 -17.86
N THR A 47 4.35 -12.10 -19.13
CA THR A 47 5.12 -13.03 -19.97
C THR A 47 6.17 -12.32 -20.81
N ASP A 48 5.91 -11.06 -21.17
CA ASP A 48 6.82 -10.23 -21.94
C ASP A 48 7.58 -9.25 -21.04
N GLN A 49 8.90 -9.21 -21.24
CA GLN A 49 9.78 -8.33 -20.50
C GLN A 49 9.48 -6.85 -20.78
N ASN A 50 9.24 -6.46 -22.03
CA ASN A 50 9.01 -5.07 -22.40
C ASN A 50 7.67 -4.58 -21.84
N GLU A 51 6.63 -5.41 -21.85
CA GLU A 51 5.36 -5.08 -21.21
C GLU A 51 5.49 -4.86 -19.70
N CYS A 52 6.30 -5.71 -19.03
CA CYS A 52 6.62 -5.55 -17.61
C CYS A 52 7.37 -4.24 -17.34
N ILE A 53 8.37 -3.93 -18.17
CA ILE A 53 9.14 -2.69 -18.10
C ILE A 53 8.21 -1.48 -18.29
N ASP A 54 7.43 -1.49 -19.37
CA ASP A 54 6.48 -0.43 -19.70
C ASP A 54 5.51 -0.22 -18.54
N PHE A 55 4.96 -1.30 -17.97
CA PHE A 55 4.10 -1.19 -16.80
C PHE A 55 4.79 -0.49 -15.61
N ILE A 56 6.00 -0.93 -15.26
CA ILE A 56 6.77 -0.36 -14.14
C ILE A 56 7.14 1.11 -14.40
N THR A 57 7.47 1.48 -15.63
CA THR A 57 7.85 2.85 -16.00
C THR A 57 6.69 3.84 -15.89
N HIS A 58 5.44 3.38 -16.04
CA HIS A 58 4.25 4.21 -15.92
C HIS A 58 3.77 4.40 -14.47
N LEU A 59 4.38 3.71 -13.50
CA LEU A 59 4.10 3.91 -12.07
C LEU A 59 4.77 5.20 -11.57
N GLN A 60 4.13 5.89 -10.62
CA GLN A 60 4.65 7.14 -10.07
C GLN A 60 5.05 7.00 -8.61
N ASP A 61 4.12 6.52 -7.78
CA ASP A 61 4.28 6.57 -6.32
C ASP A 61 4.30 5.19 -5.66
N GLN A 62 4.21 4.12 -6.44
CA GLN A 62 4.12 2.75 -5.93
C GLN A 62 5.50 2.07 -5.91
N LYS A 63 5.80 1.39 -4.81
CA LYS A 63 6.96 0.51 -4.71
C LYS A 63 6.65 -0.83 -5.37
N VAL A 64 7.57 -1.31 -6.19
CA VAL A 64 7.42 -2.57 -6.94
C VAL A 64 8.22 -3.67 -6.26
N PHE A 65 7.58 -4.82 -6.06
CA PHE A 65 8.19 -6.05 -5.60
C PHE A 65 8.09 -7.09 -6.71
N CYS A 66 9.23 -7.57 -7.20
CA CYS A 66 9.26 -8.46 -8.37
C CYS A 66 9.54 -9.90 -7.95
N PHE A 67 8.76 -10.85 -8.46
CA PHE A 67 9.14 -12.25 -8.56
C PHE A 67 9.62 -12.53 -9.98
N ILE A 68 10.75 -13.22 -10.10
CA ILE A 68 11.36 -13.57 -11.38
C ILE A 68 11.84 -15.02 -11.29
N ILE A 69 11.66 -15.80 -12.35
CA ILE A 69 12.25 -17.13 -12.44
C ILE A 69 13.73 -17.03 -12.81
N ASP A 70 14.56 -17.89 -12.22
CA ASP A 70 16.01 -17.94 -12.39
C ASP A 70 16.49 -17.77 -13.86
N GLN A 71 15.85 -18.43 -14.82
CA GLN A 71 16.17 -18.37 -16.25
C GLN A 71 16.09 -16.96 -16.85
N LEU A 72 15.28 -16.07 -16.26
CA LEU A 72 15.10 -14.70 -16.72
C LEU A 72 16.00 -13.70 -15.98
N VAL A 73 16.68 -14.12 -14.90
CA VAL A 73 17.42 -13.21 -14.02
C VAL A 73 18.58 -12.54 -14.74
N GLU A 74 19.43 -13.29 -15.46
CA GLU A 74 20.62 -12.70 -16.11
C GLU A 74 20.27 -11.57 -17.08
N ASN A 75 19.19 -11.73 -17.85
CA ASN A 75 18.76 -10.74 -18.85
C ASN A 75 18.00 -9.55 -18.24
N ASN A 76 17.47 -9.68 -17.02
CA ASN A 76 16.57 -8.69 -16.41
C ASN A 76 17.14 -8.01 -15.17
N ILE A 77 18.14 -8.61 -14.52
CA ILE A 77 18.59 -8.17 -13.19
C ILE A 77 19.23 -6.80 -13.22
N LEU A 78 20.00 -6.48 -14.27
CA LEU A 78 20.60 -5.17 -14.45
C LEU A 78 19.52 -4.08 -14.55
N PHE A 79 18.49 -4.29 -15.36
CA PHE A 79 17.40 -3.31 -15.48
C PHE A 79 16.63 -3.13 -14.16
N LEU A 80 16.17 -4.22 -13.55
CA LEU A 80 15.34 -4.16 -12.33
C LEU A 80 16.12 -3.65 -11.12
N SER A 81 17.42 -3.96 -11.05
CA SER A 81 18.27 -3.46 -9.96
C SER A 81 18.52 -1.96 -10.02
N HIS A 82 18.54 -1.34 -11.20
CA HIS A 82 18.75 0.11 -11.33
C HIS A 82 17.47 0.93 -11.18
N TRP A 83 16.28 0.32 -11.31
CA TRP A 83 15.02 1.07 -11.28
C TRP A 83 14.62 1.57 -9.88
N PRO A 84 14.42 2.88 -9.64
CA PRO A 84 14.16 3.42 -8.29
C PRO A 84 12.88 2.95 -7.62
N LEU A 85 11.84 2.62 -8.42
CA LEU A 85 10.56 2.12 -7.91
C LEU A 85 10.64 0.65 -7.47
N VAL A 86 11.58 -0.13 -8.02
CA VAL A 86 11.78 -1.53 -7.62
C VAL A 86 12.45 -1.56 -6.23
N ALA A 87 11.66 -1.96 -5.24
CA ALA A 87 12.08 -2.04 -3.85
C ALA A 87 12.83 -3.33 -3.55
N SER A 88 12.37 -4.46 -4.10
CA SER A 88 12.96 -5.77 -3.85
C SER A 88 12.63 -6.77 -4.96
N ILE A 89 13.56 -7.69 -5.20
CA ILE A 89 13.46 -8.75 -6.19
C ILE A 89 13.59 -10.09 -5.46
N TYR A 90 12.70 -11.03 -5.79
CA TYR A 90 12.67 -12.40 -5.31
C TYR A 90 12.83 -13.33 -6.50
N VAL A 91 13.81 -14.23 -6.41
CA VAL A 91 14.10 -15.17 -7.49
C VAL A 91 13.51 -16.53 -7.13
N ILE A 92 12.62 -17.03 -7.97
CA ILE A 92 12.09 -18.40 -7.90
C ILE A 92 13.05 -19.28 -8.67
N CYS A 93 13.60 -20.29 -8.02
CA CYS A 93 14.67 -21.06 -8.61
C CYS A 93 14.69 -22.51 -8.22
N THR A 94 15.13 -23.37 -9.12
CA THR A 94 15.22 -24.81 -8.83
C THR A 94 16.59 -25.21 -8.27
N ASP A 95 17.66 -24.47 -8.57
CA ASP A 95 19.04 -24.85 -8.22
C ASP A 95 19.67 -24.00 -7.10
N LYS A 96 19.58 -24.48 -5.86
CA LYS A 96 20.12 -23.82 -4.65
C LYS A 96 21.59 -23.35 -4.72
N GLN A 97 22.42 -23.87 -5.62
CA GLN A 97 23.85 -23.52 -5.69
C GLN A 97 24.16 -22.29 -6.57
N PHE A 98 23.36 -22.02 -7.59
CA PHE A 98 23.65 -20.97 -8.59
C PHE A 98 23.48 -19.54 -8.03
N HIS A 99 22.77 -19.37 -6.90
CA HIS A 99 22.25 -18.07 -6.46
C HIS A 99 23.12 -17.24 -5.53
N LYS A 100 24.19 -17.81 -4.94
CA LYS A 100 24.94 -17.13 -3.87
C LYS A 100 25.64 -15.84 -4.32
N HIS A 101 25.91 -15.70 -5.62
CA HIS A 101 26.60 -14.53 -6.16
C HIS A 101 25.64 -13.34 -6.36
N TRP A 102 24.46 -13.55 -6.93
CA TRP A 102 23.48 -12.48 -7.17
C TRP A 102 23.06 -11.71 -5.91
N THR A 103 22.80 -12.40 -4.80
CA THR A 103 22.48 -11.74 -3.52
C THR A 103 23.61 -10.88 -2.96
N LYS A 104 24.87 -11.13 -3.37
CA LYS A 104 26.02 -10.30 -2.99
C LYS A 104 26.19 -9.12 -3.93
N ASP A 105 26.01 -9.36 -5.23
CA ASP A 105 26.30 -8.38 -6.27
C ASP A 105 25.14 -7.37 -6.45
N TYR A 106 23.90 -7.78 -6.12
CA TYR A 106 22.70 -6.97 -6.29
C TYR A 106 21.91 -6.83 -4.97
N PRO A 107 22.04 -5.71 -4.26
CA PRO A 107 21.44 -5.53 -2.93
C PRO A 107 19.90 -5.48 -2.93
N LYS A 108 19.27 -5.28 -4.09
CA LYS A 108 17.81 -5.34 -4.24
C LYS A 108 17.27 -6.77 -4.29
N ILE A 109 18.12 -7.77 -4.52
CA ILE A 109 17.71 -9.17 -4.45
C ILE A 109 17.61 -9.56 -2.98
N ARG A 110 16.39 -9.78 -2.50
CA ARG A 110 16.12 -10.09 -1.10
C ARG A 110 16.09 -11.59 -0.80
N GLY A 111 15.96 -12.42 -1.82
CA GLY A 111 15.99 -13.87 -1.68
C GLY A 111 15.96 -14.59 -3.01
N ALA A 112 16.54 -15.78 -3.03
CA ALA A 112 16.46 -16.74 -4.12
C ALA A 112 16.18 -18.12 -3.52
N SER A 113 15.07 -18.74 -3.90
CA SER A 113 14.65 -20.04 -3.34
C SER A 113 13.68 -20.76 -4.27
N GLY A 114 13.74 -22.10 -4.29
CA GLY A 114 12.69 -22.94 -4.88
C GLY A 114 11.49 -23.15 -3.96
N ASP A 115 11.64 -22.78 -2.69
CA ASP A 115 10.53 -22.76 -1.75
C ASP A 115 9.84 -21.39 -1.80
N LEU A 116 8.66 -21.38 -2.44
CA LEU A 116 7.83 -20.19 -2.59
C LEU A 116 7.31 -19.67 -1.25
N LEU A 117 7.11 -20.55 -0.25
CA LEU A 117 6.66 -20.14 1.09
C LEU A 117 7.71 -19.24 1.76
N LEU A 118 8.99 -19.57 1.63
CA LEU A 118 10.08 -18.75 2.19
C LEU A 118 10.15 -17.37 1.52
N LEU A 119 10.00 -17.30 0.19
CA LEU A 119 10.00 -16.02 -0.54
C LEU A 119 8.79 -15.17 -0.16
N THR A 120 7.63 -15.80 -0.03
CA THR A 120 6.38 -15.16 0.36
C THR A 120 6.48 -14.57 1.77
N GLU A 121 7.05 -15.31 2.72
CA GLU A 121 7.25 -14.83 4.09
C GLU A 121 8.25 -13.68 4.15
N ALA A 122 9.32 -13.74 3.35
CA ALA A 122 10.26 -12.62 3.20
C ALA A 122 9.57 -11.38 2.60
N LEU A 123 8.69 -11.57 1.60
CA LEU A 123 7.88 -10.51 1.03
C LEU A 123 6.95 -9.87 2.06
N LYS A 124 6.21 -10.67 2.84
CA LYS A 124 5.32 -10.17 3.90
C LYS A 124 6.06 -9.25 4.86
N ARG A 125 7.23 -9.67 5.33
CA ARG A 125 8.07 -8.86 6.23
C ARG A 125 8.52 -7.56 5.59
N ASN A 126 8.96 -7.61 4.33
CA ASN A 126 9.39 -6.41 3.61
C ASN A 126 8.24 -5.45 3.33
N LEU A 127 7.06 -5.95 2.95
CA LEU A 127 5.85 -5.15 2.80
C LEU A 127 5.45 -4.48 4.11
N GLN A 128 5.43 -5.22 5.22
CA GLN A 128 5.15 -4.65 6.54
C GLN A 128 6.14 -3.55 6.92
N MET A 129 7.43 -3.73 6.61
CA MET A 129 8.41 -2.68 6.80
C MET A 129 8.13 -1.46 5.91
N VAL A 130 7.77 -1.65 4.64
CA VAL A 130 7.42 -0.54 3.75
C VAL A 130 6.18 0.21 4.23
N TYR A 131 5.12 -0.49 4.65
CA TYR A 131 3.92 0.17 5.18
C TYR A 131 4.20 0.91 6.51
N ARG A 132 5.03 0.36 7.41
CA ARG A 132 5.40 1.03 8.67
C ARG A 132 6.33 2.22 8.47
N ASN A 133 7.25 2.11 7.49
CA ASN A 133 8.22 3.15 7.15
C ASN A 133 7.69 4.11 6.09
N ALA A 134 6.46 3.91 5.62
CA ALA A 134 5.84 4.78 4.64
C ALA A 134 5.85 6.21 5.21
N THR A 135 6.17 7.17 4.35
CA THR A 135 6.44 8.55 4.76
C THR A 135 5.30 9.07 5.65
N PRO A 136 5.60 9.71 6.79
CA PRO A 136 4.55 10.27 7.62
C PRO A 136 3.66 11.22 6.81
N VAL A 137 2.42 11.39 7.27
CA VAL A 137 1.60 12.54 6.87
C VAL A 137 2.35 13.78 7.32
N THR A 138 3.01 14.44 6.37
CA THR A 138 3.76 15.67 6.63
C THR A 138 2.75 16.81 6.62
N ILE A 139 2.19 17.11 7.78
CA ILE A 139 1.31 18.27 7.98
C ILE A 139 2.15 19.56 8.10
N LEU A 140 3.39 19.42 8.58
CA LEU A 140 4.36 20.50 8.76
C LEU A 140 5.67 20.10 8.05
N ALA A 141 6.16 20.91 7.10
CA ALA A 141 7.46 20.67 6.48
C ALA A 141 8.59 20.81 7.53
N PRO A 142 9.74 20.12 7.34
CA PRO A 142 10.91 20.34 8.18
C PRO A 142 11.36 21.80 8.12
N VAL A 143 11.77 22.36 9.26
CA VAL A 143 12.17 23.77 9.45
C VAL A 143 13.34 24.22 8.55
N THR A 144 13.91 23.31 7.75
CA THR A 144 15.05 23.55 6.85
C THR A 144 14.66 24.00 5.43
N SER A 145 13.38 23.91 5.03
CA SER A 145 12.96 24.42 3.71
C SER A 145 12.70 25.93 3.77
N SER A 146 13.36 26.68 2.88
CA SER A 146 13.18 28.12 2.65
C SER A 146 11.79 28.51 2.11
N GLU A 147 10.79 27.65 2.25
CA GLU A 147 9.41 27.94 1.85
C GLU A 147 8.74 28.90 2.84
N PRO A 148 7.90 29.83 2.35
CA PRO A 148 7.25 30.80 3.21
C PRO A 148 6.31 30.10 4.19
N ILE A 149 6.47 30.43 5.47
CA ILE A 149 5.68 29.99 6.64
C ILE A 149 4.15 30.02 6.40
N ASN A 150 3.69 30.83 5.44
CA ASN A 150 2.29 30.95 5.07
C ASN A 150 1.65 29.66 4.51
N ASN A 151 2.34 28.86 3.69
CA ASN A 151 1.77 27.59 3.17
C ASN A 151 1.62 26.53 4.28
N LEU A 152 2.51 26.56 5.28
CA LEU A 152 2.52 25.63 6.41
C LEU A 152 1.30 25.84 7.32
N ASN A 153 0.96 27.10 7.57
CA ASN A 153 -0.26 27.43 8.29
C ASN A 153 -1.49 26.98 7.51
N SER A 154 -1.52 27.09 6.18
CA SER A 154 -2.68 26.68 5.37
C SER A 154 -2.98 25.18 5.45
N MET A 155 -1.97 24.31 5.36
CA MET A 155 -2.17 22.86 5.44
C MET A 155 -2.61 22.42 6.85
N PHE A 156 -2.01 23.00 7.89
CA PHE A 156 -2.42 22.76 9.26
C PHE A 156 -3.86 23.21 9.51
N MET A 157 -4.21 24.44 9.11
CA MET A 157 -5.58 24.97 9.21
C MET A 157 -6.58 24.10 8.43
N TYR A 158 -6.18 23.61 7.26
CA TYR A 158 -6.99 22.70 6.46
C TYR A 158 -7.25 21.36 7.18
N CYS A 159 -6.21 20.74 7.75
CA CYS A 159 -6.35 19.53 8.55
C CYS A 159 -7.22 19.73 9.80
N GLU A 160 -7.08 20.88 10.48
CA GLU A 160 -7.91 21.23 11.63
C GLU A 160 -9.39 21.36 11.22
N LEU A 161 -9.68 22.08 10.14
CA LEU A 161 -11.04 22.24 9.63
C LEU A 161 -11.65 20.91 9.19
N LEU A 162 -10.88 20.06 8.49
CA LEU A 162 -11.33 18.72 8.11
C LEU A 162 -11.67 17.86 9.34
N LYS A 163 -10.79 17.88 10.34
CA LYS A 163 -11.01 17.16 11.60
C LYS A 163 -12.30 17.63 12.27
N GLU A 164 -12.50 18.95 12.43
CA GLU A 164 -13.73 19.51 13.01
C GLU A 164 -14.96 19.08 12.22
N THR A 165 -14.91 19.22 10.89
CA THR A 165 -15.99 18.81 9.99
C THR A 165 -16.36 17.35 10.21
N PHE A 166 -15.39 16.43 10.19
CA PHE A 166 -15.65 15.01 10.40
C PHE A 166 -16.19 14.68 11.79
N LEU A 167 -15.77 15.41 12.82
CA LEU A 167 -16.28 15.18 14.18
C LEU A 167 -17.72 15.67 14.36
N GLU A 168 -18.10 16.75 13.68
CA GLU A 168 -19.45 17.32 13.73
C GLU A 168 -20.44 16.60 12.81
N MET A 169 -19.97 16.00 11.72
CA MET A 169 -20.82 15.26 10.79
C MET A 169 -21.55 14.10 11.47
N ASN A 170 -22.82 13.92 11.09
CA ASN A 170 -23.61 12.76 11.46
C ASN A 170 -23.50 11.70 10.37
N TYR A 171 -22.83 10.60 10.69
CA TYR A 171 -22.72 9.46 9.79
C TYR A 171 -23.83 8.47 10.09
N GLY A 172 -24.68 8.23 9.08
CA GLY A 172 -25.64 7.13 9.10
C GLY A 172 -24.99 5.83 8.62
N GLU A 173 -25.73 4.73 8.71
CA GLU A 173 -25.32 3.41 8.21
C GLU A 173 -24.90 3.41 6.73
N GLN A 174 -25.40 4.36 5.92
CA GLN A 174 -25.00 4.49 4.52
C GLN A 174 -23.52 4.85 4.36
N ALA A 175 -22.90 5.53 5.33
CA ALA A 175 -21.49 5.90 5.26
C ALA A 175 -20.58 4.67 5.27
N LYS A 176 -20.88 3.69 6.12
CA LYS A 176 -20.17 2.40 6.14
C LYS A 176 -20.37 1.66 4.83
N CYS A 177 -21.61 1.55 4.34
CA CYS A 177 -21.92 0.86 3.08
C CYS A 177 -21.12 1.46 1.91
N ALA A 178 -21.10 2.79 1.79
CA ALA A 178 -20.36 3.48 0.74
C ALA A 178 -18.85 3.25 0.81
N LEU A 179 -18.27 3.14 2.02
CA LEU A 179 -16.87 2.75 2.19
C LEU A 179 -16.64 1.31 1.73
N ILE A 180 -17.52 0.38 2.11
CA ILE A 180 -17.38 -1.04 1.76
C ILE A 180 -17.48 -1.26 0.26
N ASP A 181 -18.47 -0.66 -0.41
CA ASP A 181 -18.64 -0.75 -1.86
C ASP A 181 -17.40 -0.21 -2.59
N TYR A 182 -16.89 0.94 -2.12
CA TYR A 182 -15.65 1.51 -2.65
C TYR A 182 -14.46 0.56 -2.47
N CYS A 183 -14.26 0.00 -1.27
CA CYS A 183 -13.17 -0.95 -1.01
C CYS A 183 -13.29 -2.20 -1.88
N LYS A 184 -14.49 -2.74 -2.10
CA LYS A 184 -14.71 -3.92 -2.95
C LYS A 184 -14.33 -3.65 -4.40
N CYS A 185 -14.63 -2.46 -4.91
CA CYS A 185 -14.20 -2.04 -6.25
C CYS A 185 -12.67 -1.89 -6.36
N GLU A 186 -12.06 -1.23 -5.38
CA GLU A 186 -10.60 -0.99 -5.37
C GLU A 186 -9.77 -2.28 -5.22
N TYR A 187 -10.29 -3.26 -4.47
CA TYR A 187 -9.64 -4.55 -4.23
C TYR A 187 -10.29 -5.72 -4.99
N ALA A 188 -10.97 -5.45 -6.11
CA ALA A 188 -11.69 -6.48 -6.89
C ALA A 188 -10.79 -7.67 -7.28
N ASP A 189 -9.51 -7.42 -7.56
CA ASP A 189 -8.52 -8.43 -7.93
C ASP A 189 -7.80 -9.08 -6.72
N ASN A 190 -8.27 -8.87 -5.47
CA ASN A 190 -7.62 -9.37 -4.25
C ASN A 190 -8.64 -10.05 -3.32
N GLU A 191 -8.90 -11.35 -3.56
CA GLU A 191 -9.85 -12.14 -2.77
C GLU A 191 -9.56 -12.13 -1.26
N ALA A 192 -8.30 -12.18 -0.85
CA ALA A 192 -7.99 -12.20 0.58
C ALA A 192 -8.37 -10.87 1.24
N THR A 193 -8.12 -9.74 0.57
CA THR A 193 -8.54 -8.43 1.07
C THR A 193 -10.06 -8.29 1.03
N LEU A 194 -10.74 -8.82 -0.01
CA LEU A 194 -12.21 -8.87 -0.06
C LEU A 194 -12.80 -9.62 1.14
N ARG A 195 -12.23 -10.76 1.54
CA ARG A 195 -12.67 -11.49 2.75
C ARG A 195 -12.51 -10.65 4.02
N VAL A 196 -11.43 -9.87 4.13
CA VAL A 196 -11.22 -8.95 5.27
C VAL A 196 -12.20 -7.77 5.21
N ILE A 197 -12.56 -7.29 4.02
CA ILE A 197 -13.59 -6.26 3.83
C ILE A 197 -14.96 -6.79 4.27
N ASP A 198 -15.33 -8.02 3.88
CA ASP A 198 -16.58 -8.65 4.31
C ASP A 198 -16.61 -8.91 5.83
N GLU A 199 -15.47 -9.28 6.41
CA GLU A 199 -15.31 -9.37 7.87
C GLU A 199 -15.51 -8.02 8.54
N PHE A 200 -14.89 -6.96 8.01
CA PHE A 200 -15.07 -5.61 8.52
C PHE A 200 -16.54 -5.18 8.45
N ASP A 201 -17.23 -5.41 7.34
CA ASP A 201 -18.64 -5.00 7.19
C ASP A 201 -19.55 -5.67 8.25
N ARG A 202 -19.39 -6.99 8.42
CA ARG A 202 -20.20 -7.79 9.34
C ARG A 202 -19.83 -7.59 10.80
N ASP A 203 -18.54 -7.53 11.10
CA ASP A 203 -17.99 -7.62 12.46
C ASP A 203 -17.46 -6.28 12.98
N TYR A 204 -17.70 -5.16 12.27
CA TYR A 204 -17.21 -3.84 12.65
C TYR A 204 -17.45 -3.53 14.14
N ALA A 205 -18.71 -3.68 14.59
CA ALA A 205 -19.13 -3.38 15.95
C ALA A 205 -18.63 -4.36 17.02
N LYS A 206 -18.10 -5.53 16.63
CA LYS A 206 -17.55 -6.52 17.57
C LYS A 206 -16.16 -6.14 18.06
N TYR A 207 -15.44 -5.34 17.29
CA TYR A 207 -14.09 -4.89 17.61
C TYR A 207 -14.05 -3.37 17.72
N SER A 208 -13.02 -2.88 18.39
CA SER A 208 -12.84 -1.44 18.52
C SER A 208 -12.23 -0.82 17.24
N PRO A 209 -12.53 0.45 16.90
CA PRO A 209 -11.88 1.16 15.80
C PRO A 209 -10.34 1.08 15.79
N THR A 210 -9.69 1.16 16.97
CA THR A 210 -8.24 1.01 17.09
C THR A 210 -7.76 -0.38 16.72
N TRP A 211 -8.55 -1.42 17.01
CA TRP A 211 -8.21 -2.79 16.62
C TRP A 211 -8.18 -2.93 15.09
N TRP A 212 -9.22 -2.42 14.42
CA TRP A 212 -9.26 -2.36 12.95
C TRP A 212 -8.12 -1.53 12.36
N TYR A 213 -7.79 -0.40 12.98
CA TYR A 213 -6.71 0.46 12.51
C TYR A 213 -5.31 -0.13 12.74
N THR A 214 -5.10 -0.94 13.77
CA THR A 214 -3.78 -1.53 14.09
C THR A 214 -3.57 -2.91 13.48
N ARG A 215 -4.64 -3.59 13.09
CA ARG A 215 -4.57 -4.84 12.33
C ARG A 215 -3.99 -4.58 10.93
N ASP A 216 -3.14 -5.49 10.46
CA ASP A 216 -2.69 -5.51 9.06
C ASP A 216 -3.88 -5.79 8.13
N SER A 217 -4.49 -4.71 7.62
CA SER A 217 -5.72 -4.74 6.85
C SER A 217 -5.79 -3.54 5.89
N PHE A 218 -6.77 -3.57 4.99
CA PHE A 218 -7.04 -2.46 4.07
C PHE A 218 -7.30 -1.13 4.80
N VAL A 219 -7.88 -1.17 6.01
CA VAL A 219 -8.18 0.02 6.81
C VAL A 219 -6.91 0.81 7.08
N TYR A 220 -5.88 0.16 7.65
CA TYR A 220 -4.61 0.80 7.94
C TYR A 220 -3.94 1.31 6.65
N ARG A 221 -3.86 0.47 5.61
CA ARG A 221 -3.13 0.78 4.38
C ARG A 221 -3.77 1.92 3.60
N MET A 222 -5.07 1.80 3.31
CA MET A 222 -5.80 2.74 2.47
C MET A 222 -5.99 4.09 3.16
N LEU A 223 -6.32 4.11 4.46
CA LEU A 223 -6.49 5.35 5.20
C LEU A 223 -5.16 6.11 5.34
N ASN A 224 -4.07 5.44 5.74
CA ASN A 224 -2.78 6.13 5.87
C ASN A 224 -2.23 6.62 4.55
N LYS A 225 -2.43 5.85 3.47
CA LYS A 225 -2.10 6.30 2.12
C LYS A 225 -2.88 7.55 1.76
N ALA A 226 -4.21 7.52 1.92
CA ALA A 226 -5.09 8.63 1.59
C ALA A 226 -4.72 9.90 2.39
N LEU A 227 -4.43 9.77 3.68
CA LEU A 227 -3.96 10.88 4.50
C LEU A 227 -2.62 11.45 4.00
N ARG A 228 -1.66 10.59 3.61
CA ARG A 228 -0.37 11.04 3.10
C ARG A 228 -0.47 11.72 1.74
N THR A 229 -1.33 11.22 0.86
CA THR A 229 -1.52 11.75 -0.50
C THR A 229 -2.61 12.83 -0.55
N HIS A 230 -3.21 13.18 0.58
CA HIS A 230 -4.34 14.11 0.69
C HIS A 230 -5.51 13.73 -0.24
N ASP A 231 -5.80 12.44 -0.38
CA ASP A 231 -6.91 11.96 -1.21
C ASP A 231 -8.24 12.17 -0.47
N LEU A 232 -8.83 13.35 -0.66
CA LEU A 232 -10.04 13.78 0.03
C LEU A 232 -11.24 12.88 -0.25
N GLU A 233 -11.31 12.28 -1.44
CA GLU A 233 -12.40 11.37 -1.77
C GLU A 233 -12.35 10.14 -0.85
N VAL A 234 -11.17 9.53 -0.71
CA VAL A 234 -10.96 8.38 0.16
C VAL A 234 -11.11 8.76 1.63
N ILE A 235 -10.51 9.89 2.06
CA ILE A 235 -10.62 10.38 3.44
C ILE A 235 -12.09 10.61 3.82
N ASN A 236 -12.89 11.21 2.93
CA ASN A 236 -14.32 11.45 3.18
C ASN A 236 -15.10 10.13 3.36
N LYS A 237 -14.80 9.09 2.58
CA LYS A 237 -15.41 7.76 2.75
C LYS A 237 -15.06 7.14 4.09
N PHE A 238 -13.85 7.39 4.59
CA PHE A 238 -13.42 7.00 5.93
C PHE A 238 -13.95 7.91 7.06
N GLY A 239 -14.74 8.94 6.77
CA GLY A 239 -15.14 9.96 7.76
C GLY A 239 -15.75 9.38 9.05
N PHE A 240 -16.68 8.43 8.94
CA PHE A 240 -17.28 7.77 10.12
C PHE A 240 -16.22 7.02 10.94
N PHE A 241 -15.32 6.30 10.27
CA PHE A 241 -14.26 5.54 10.91
C PHE A 241 -13.24 6.45 11.59
N ILE A 242 -12.90 7.59 10.97
CA ILE A 242 -12.01 8.61 11.55
C ILE A 242 -12.64 9.19 12.82
N LYS A 243 -13.94 9.49 12.80
CA LYS A 243 -14.69 9.97 13.98
C LYS A 243 -14.65 8.95 15.12
N ASP A 244 -14.96 7.69 14.83
CA ASP A 244 -14.96 6.62 15.81
C ASP A 244 -13.57 6.36 16.39
N LEU A 245 -12.54 6.34 15.52
CA LEU A 245 -11.14 6.22 15.91
C LEU A 245 -10.70 7.38 16.80
N HIS A 246 -11.06 8.62 16.46
CA HIS A 246 -10.75 9.80 17.26
C HIS A 246 -11.38 9.70 18.65
N HIS A 247 -12.67 9.37 18.75
CA HIS A 247 -13.34 9.22 20.03
C HIS A 247 -12.70 8.13 20.89
N GLN A 248 -12.34 6.99 20.28
CA GLN A 248 -11.67 5.92 21.01
C GLN A 248 -10.28 6.34 21.52
N LEU A 249 -9.46 6.97 20.68
CA LEU A 249 -8.13 7.46 21.08
C LEU A 249 -8.23 8.50 22.20
N LYS A 250 -9.22 9.40 22.14
CA LYS A 250 -9.47 10.40 23.19
C LYS A 250 -9.84 9.75 24.53
N ASN A 251 -10.67 8.70 24.50
CA ASN A 251 -11.05 7.95 25.70
C ASN A 251 -9.87 7.16 26.30
N LEU A 252 -9.07 6.50 25.44
CA LEU A 252 -7.86 5.81 25.86
C LEU A 252 -6.85 6.78 26.47
N HIS A 253 -6.63 7.94 25.84
CA HIS A 253 -5.72 8.95 26.35
C HIS A 253 -6.13 9.40 27.75
N ARG A 254 -7.40 9.79 27.95
CA ARG A 254 -7.94 10.18 29.26
C ARG A 254 -7.74 9.11 30.34
N THR A 255 -7.88 7.84 29.97
CA THR A 255 -7.70 6.70 30.89
C THR A 255 -6.24 6.49 31.26
N LEU A 256 -5.33 6.77 30.32
CA LEU A 256 -3.87 6.67 30.50
C LEU A 256 -3.25 7.93 31.12
N SER A 257 -3.98 9.05 31.18
CA SER A 257 -3.51 10.35 31.68
C SER A 257 -3.27 10.35 33.19
N SER A 258 -2.18 9.68 33.62
CA SER A 258 -1.57 9.83 34.95
C SER A 258 -0.08 10.20 34.86
N GLY A 259 0.41 10.68 33.71
CA GLY A 259 1.78 11.18 33.59
C GLY A 259 2.23 11.52 32.16
N ASN A 260 3.39 12.19 32.06
CA ASN A 260 4.12 12.37 30.81
C ASN A 260 4.75 11.03 30.40
N PHE A 261 4.65 10.68 29.12
CA PHE A 261 5.29 9.48 28.58
C PHE A 261 6.13 9.83 27.35
N THR A 262 7.32 9.25 27.25
CA THR A 262 8.21 9.39 26.09
C THR A 262 7.99 8.21 25.16
N VAL A 263 7.83 8.50 23.86
CA VAL A 263 7.70 7.48 22.80
C VAL A 263 8.83 7.63 21.80
N TYR A 264 9.19 6.52 21.16
CA TYR A 264 10.21 6.48 20.12
C TYR A 264 9.60 5.94 18.82
N ARG A 265 9.96 6.54 17.69
CA ARG A 265 9.64 6.05 16.35
C ARG A 265 10.92 5.98 15.54
N GLY A 266 11.20 4.82 14.95
CA GLY A 266 12.28 4.71 13.97
C GLY A 266 11.93 5.51 12.72
N GLN A 267 12.72 6.55 12.42
CA GLN A 267 12.72 7.21 11.12
C GLN A 267 13.97 6.74 10.37
N ARG A 268 13.78 6.36 9.10
CA ARG A 268 14.87 6.04 8.16
C ARG A 268 15.07 7.20 7.23
#